data_AF-A0A526YF70-F1
#
_entry.id   AF-A0A526YF70-F1
#
_cell.length_a   1.000
_cell.length_b   1.000
_cell.length_c   1.000
_cell.angle_alpha   90.00
_cell.angle_beta   90.00
_cell.angle_gamma   90.00
#
_symmetry.space_group_name_H-M   'P 1'
#
loop_
_entity.id
_entity.type
_entity.pdbx_description
1 polymer ?
#
loop_
_entity_poly.entity_id
_entity_poly.type
_entity_poly.pdbx_seq_one_letter_code
_entity_poly.pdbx_strand_id
1 'polypeptide(L)'
;VQPLPVTSKLARKPGGNPKADLRQYFMLAHGSHLVDTARFLCGEIVAVRARLNERFGAYCWFVETEFANGALGHLDLTVAVRMDWHEGFQLYG
;
A
#
# COMPACT_ATOMS: atom_id res chain seq x y z
N VAL A 1 1.25 9.64 21.42
CA VAL A 1 1.18 11.09 21.08
C VAL A 1 1.47 11.22 19.59
N GLN A 2 0.58 11.80 18.78
CA GLN A 2 0.90 12.06 17.37
C GLN A 2 1.92 13.22 17.28
N PRO A 3 2.97 13.10 16.46
CA PRO A 3 3.89 14.21 16.26
C PRO A 3 3.18 15.40 15.61
N LEU A 4 3.51 16.61 16.06
CA LEU A 4 3.00 17.84 15.46
C LEU A 4 3.65 18.04 14.08
N PRO A 5 2.87 18.14 12.99
CA PRO A 5 3.44 18.41 11.67
C PRO A 5 4.14 19.77 11.65
N VAL A 6 5.39 19.80 11.18
CA VAL A 6 6.09 21.06 10.92
C VAL A 6 5.54 21.67 9.64
N THR A 7 5.10 22.93 9.70
CA THR A 7 4.49 23.63 8.55
C THR A 7 5.43 24.68 7.97
N SER A 8 5.30 24.95 6.67
CA SER A 8 6.08 25.97 5.96
C SER A 8 5.16 26.87 5.12
N LYS A 9 5.47 28.17 5.07
CA LYS A 9 4.79 29.12 4.17
C LYS A 9 5.00 28.77 2.68
N LEU A 10 6.02 27.97 2.37
CA LEU A 10 6.34 27.52 1.01
C LEU A 10 5.83 26.10 0.72
N ALA A 11 5.02 25.50 1.60
CA ALA A 11 4.47 24.17 1.38
C ALA A 11 3.65 24.14 0.08
N ARG A 12 4.02 23.23 -0.83
CA ARG A 12 3.33 23.05 -2.12
C ARG A 12 2.33 21.92 -1.99
N LYS A 13 1.06 22.22 -2.26
CA LYS A 13 0.01 21.20 -2.41
C LYS A 13 -0.24 20.97 -3.90
N PRO A 14 -0.34 19.71 -4.37
CA PRO A 14 -0.79 19.43 -5.73
C PRO A 14 -2.16 20.09 -5.99
N GLY A 15 -2.39 20.51 -7.23
CA GLY A 15 -3.71 20.96 -7.64
C GLY A 15 -4.75 19.84 -7.55
N GLY A 16 -6.01 20.20 -7.28
CA GLY A 16 -7.13 19.25 -7.19
C GLY A 16 -7.31 18.61 -5.81
N ASN A 17 -8.23 17.65 -5.74
CA ASN A 17 -8.49 16.84 -4.54
C ASN A 17 -7.94 15.43 -4.76
N PRO A 18 -6.77 15.08 -4.19
CA PRO A 18 -6.19 13.74 -4.31
C PRO A 18 -7.11 12.63 -3.78
N LYS A 19 -8.04 12.96 -2.86
CA LYS A 19 -9.00 12.01 -2.27
C LYS A 19 -10.29 11.89 -3.07
N ALA A 20 -10.38 12.49 -4.26
CA ALA A 20 -11.53 12.33 -5.14
C ALA A 20 -11.68 10.88 -5.64
N ASP A 21 -10.56 10.17 -5.81
CA ASP A 21 -10.50 8.73 -6.01
C ASP A 21 -9.72 8.09 -4.86
N LEU A 22 -10.46 7.52 -3.91
CA LEU A 22 -9.85 6.89 -2.73
C LEU A 22 -9.09 5.61 -3.08
N ARG A 23 -9.48 4.88 -4.13
CA ARG A 23 -8.76 3.66 -4.53
C ARG A 23 -7.38 4.01 -5.04
N GLN A 24 -7.29 5.00 -5.94
CA GLN A 24 -6.01 5.50 -6.43
C GLN A 24 -5.19 6.14 -5.31
N TYR A 25 -5.82 6.99 -4.50
CA TYR A 25 -5.15 7.67 -3.39
C TYR A 25 -4.52 6.68 -2.41
N PHE A 26 -5.25 5.64 -2.00
CA PHE A 26 -4.74 4.65 -1.05
C PHE A 26 -3.64 3.78 -1.63
N MET A 27 -3.73 3.40 -2.91
CA MET A 27 -2.63 2.69 -3.58
C MET A 27 -1.36 3.55 -3.68
N LEU A 28 -1.48 4.84 -3.99
CA LEU A 28 -0.31 5.73 -4.04
C LEU A 28 0.26 6.04 -2.65
N ALA A 29 -0.59 6.20 -1.65
CA ALA A 29 -0.18 6.60 -0.31
C ALA A 29 0.28 5.43 0.59
N HIS A 30 -0.17 4.20 0.32
CA HIS A 30 0.14 3.03 1.16
C HIS A 30 0.62 1.84 0.30
N GLY A 31 -0.11 1.52 -0.77
CA GLY A 31 0.22 0.39 -1.65
C GLY A 31 1.60 0.52 -2.33
N SER A 32 2.07 1.74 -2.58
CA SER A 32 3.40 2.01 -3.13
C SER A 32 4.51 1.47 -2.24
N HIS A 33 4.43 1.71 -0.93
CA HIS A 33 5.39 1.20 0.05
C HIS A 33 5.35 -0.33 0.19
N LEU A 34 4.14 -0.91 0.13
CA LEU A 34 3.96 -2.37 0.14
C LEU A 34 4.62 -3.03 -1.08
N VAL A 35 4.38 -2.49 -2.28
CA VAL A 35 4.97 -3.01 -3.53
C VAL A 35 6.48 -2.78 -3.56
N ASP A 36 6.97 -1.62 -3.12
CA ASP A 36 8.40 -1.31 -3.06
C ASP A 36 9.14 -2.24 -2.09
N THR A 37 8.58 -2.48 -0.91
CA THR A 37 9.12 -3.42 0.09
C THR A 37 9.19 -4.84 -0.46
N ALA A 38 8.13 -5.31 -1.13
CA ALA A 38 8.11 -6.62 -1.78
C ALA A 38 9.20 -6.74 -2.86
N ARG A 39 9.39 -5.69 -3.67
CA ARG A 39 10.46 -5.66 -4.68
C ARG A 39 11.85 -5.63 -4.06
N PHE A 40 12.03 -4.87 -2.98
CA PHE A 40 13.30 -4.79 -2.26
C PHE A 40 13.71 -6.15 -1.67
N LEU A 41 12.76 -6.90 -1.10
CA LEU A 41 13.04 -8.18 -0.45
C LEU A 41 13.12 -9.36 -1.43
N CYS A 42 12.24 -9.40 -2.43
CA CYS A 42 12.05 -10.57 -3.30
C CYS A 42 12.49 -10.35 -4.76
N GLY A 43 12.88 -9.12 -5.14
CA GLY A 43 13.35 -8.79 -6.49
C GLY A 43 12.25 -8.30 -7.42
N GLU A 44 12.49 -8.38 -8.73
CA GLU A 44 11.57 -7.85 -9.73
C GLU A 44 10.24 -8.60 -9.74
N ILE A 45 9.14 -7.89 -9.53
CA ILE A 45 7.77 -8.40 -9.76
C ILE A 45 7.49 -8.41 -11.26
N VAL A 46 7.11 -9.57 -11.80
CA VAL A 46 6.81 -9.78 -13.23
C VAL A 46 5.32 -9.91 -13.52
N ALA A 47 4.53 -10.31 -12.53
CA ALA A 47 3.07 -10.38 -12.66
C ALA A 47 2.38 -10.03 -11.33
N VAL A 48 1.18 -9.47 -11.44
CA VAL A 48 0.29 -9.21 -10.30
C VAL A 48 -1.13 -9.62 -10.63
N ARG A 49 -1.83 -10.20 -9.65
CA ARG A 49 -3.28 -10.39 -9.69
C ARG A 49 -3.89 -9.79 -8.44
N ALA A 50 -4.63 -8.69 -8.60
CA ALA A 50 -5.25 -7.97 -7.50
C ALA A 50 -6.76 -8.16 -7.47
N ARG A 51 -7.32 -8.28 -6.27
CA ARG A 51 -8.76 -8.20 -5.99
C ARG A 51 -8.97 -7.12 -4.93
N LEU A 52 -9.94 -6.24 -5.17
CA LEU A 52 -10.37 -5.22 -4.22
C LEU A 52 -11.74 -5.61 -3.65
N ASN A 53 -11.89 -5.47 -2.33
CA ASN A 53 -13.18 -5.51 -1.65
C ASN A 53 -13.35 -4.25 -0.81
N GLU A 54 -14.50 -3.60 -0.96
CA GLU A 54 -14.88 -2.39 -0.22
C GLU A 54 -16.10 -2.67 0.66
N ARG A 55 -15.91 -2.62 1.98
CA ARG A 55 -17.00 -2.87 2.94
C ARG A 55 -16.81 -2.03 4.19
N PHE A 56 -17.91 -1.47 4.70
CA PHE A 56 -17.94 -0.70 5.95
C PHE A 56 -16.90 0.45 6.01
N GLY A 57 -16.59 1.04 4.86
CA GLY A 57 -15.60 2.11 4.71
C GLY A 57 -14.14 1.63 4.65
N ALA A 58 -13.89 0.32 4.73
CA ALA A 58 -12.57 -0.27 4.55
C ALA A 58 -12.32 -0.67 3.10
N TYR A 59 -11.06 -0.56 2.68
CA TYR A 59 -10.58 -0.95 1.36
C TYR A 59 -9.55 -2.05 1.53
N CYS A 60 -9.84 -3.23 1.02
CA CYS A 60 -9.00 -4.41 1.19
C CYS A 60 -8.53 -4.91 -0.18
N TRP A 61 -7.24 -4.81 -0.44
CA TRP A 61 -6.58 -5.39 -1.61
C TRP A 61 -5.91 -6.69 -1.23
N PHE A 62 -6.24 -7.75 -1.96
CA PHE A 62 -5.51 -9.02 -1.95
C PHE A 62 -4.78 -9.13 -3.28
N VAL A 63 -3.45 -9.19 -3.22
CA VAL A 63 -2.58 -9.13 -4.40
C VAL A 63 -1.65 -10.34 -4.39
N GLU A 64 -1.76 -11.16 -5.42
CA GLU A 64 -0.79 -12.22 -5.68
C GLU A 64 0.31 -11.67 -6.59
N THR A 65 1.56 -12.02 -6.34
CA THR A 65 2.71 -11.56 -7.11
C THR A 65 3.60 -12.72 -7.54
N GLU A 66 4.10 -12.64 -8.77
CA GLU A 66 5.16 -13.51 -9.27
C GLU A 66 6.45 -12.67 -9.39
N PHE A 67 7.57 -13.24 -8.94
CA PHE A 67 8.88 -12.60 -9.03
C PHE A 67 9.75 -13.27 -10.10
N ALA A 68 10.65 -12.50 -10.72
CA ALA A 68 11.54 -12.96 -11.78
C ALA A 68 12.47 -14.12 -11.36
N ASN A 69 12.76 -14.23 -10.05
CA ASN A 69 13.57 -15.32 -9.48
C ASN A 69 12.75 -16.59 -9.18
N GLY A 70 11.45 -16.63 -9.51
CA GLY A 70 10.56 -17.75 -9.27
C GLY A 70 9.90 -17.76 -7.88
N ALA A 71 10.17 -16.78 -7.02
CA ALA A 71 9.43 -16.63 -5.77
C ALA A 71 7.95 -16.26 -6.04
N LEU A 72 7.08 -16.68 -5.13
CA LEU A 72 5.66 -16.31 -5.12
C LEU A 72 5.39 -15.42 -3.91
N GLY A 73 4.53 -14.43 -4.07
CA GLY A 73 4.15 -13.51 -3.01
C GLY A 73 2.65 -13.31 -2.89
N HIS A 74 2.24 -12.95 -1.67
CA HIS A 74 0.92 -12.41 -1.37
C HIS A 74 1.14 -11.10 -0.61
N LEU A 75 0.57 -10.03 -1.15
CA LEU A 75 0.53 -8.71 -0.54
C LEU A 75 -0.91 -8.37 -0.19
N ASP A 76 -1.11 -7.88 1.02
CA ASP A 76 -2.42 -7.53 1.55
C ASP A 76 -2.39 -6.12 2.14
N LEU A 77 -3.24 -5.26 1.60
CA LEU A 77 -3.40 -3.87 2.06
C LEU A 77 -4.83 -3.68 2.52
N THR A 78 -5.02 -3.36 3.80
CA THR A 78 -6.32 -2.93 4.33
C THR A 78 -6.23 -1.53 4.91
N VAL A 79 -6.93 -0.58 4.29
CA VAL A 79 -7.06 0.79 4.81
C VAL A 79 -8.36 0.93 5.59
N ALA A 80 -8.30 1.69 6.69
CA ALA A 80 -9.37 1.82 7.68
C ALA A 80 -9.70 0.51 8.42
N VAL A 81 -8.65 -0.27 8.73
CA VAL A 81 -8.75 -1.48 9.55
C VAL A 81 -9.28 -1.16 10.96
N ARG A 82 -10.04 -2.10 11.55
CA ARG A 82 -10.62 -1.97 12.90
C ARG A 82 -9.71 -2.60 13.97
N MET A 83 -8.44 -2.24 13.93
CA MET A 83 -7.40 -2.63 14.89
C MET A 83 -6.34 -1.53 14.95
N ASP A 84 -5.31 -1.74 15.79
CA ASP A 84 -4.13 -0.88 15.79
C ASP A 84 -3.35 -0.96 14.47
N TRP A 85 -2.54 0.05 14.20
CA TRP A 85 -1.69 0.06 13.02
C TRP A 85 -0.77 -1.18 13.00
N HIS A 86 -0.67 -1.82 11.84
CA HIS A 86 0.14 -3.02 11.63
C HIS A 86 0.70 -3.03 10.21
N GLU A 87 2.00 -3.30 10.10
CA GLU A 87 2.73 -3.51 8.87
C GLU A 87 3.79 -4.59 9.14
N GLY A 88 4.04 -5.49 8.19
CA GLY A 88 4.97 -6.60 8.39
C GLY A 88 5.16 -7.47 7.15
N PHE A 89 6.07 -8.44 7.27
CA PHE A 89 6.42 -9.36 6.20
C PHE A 89 6.79 -10.74 6.77
N GLN A 90 6.50 -11.81 6.03
CA GLN A 90 6.90 -13.17 6.36
C GLN A 90 7.61 -13.79 5.15
N LEU A 91 8.79 -14.38 5.39
CA LEU A 91 9.59 -15.04 4.36
C LEU A 91 9.75 -16.52 4.69
N TYR A 92 9.57 -17.37 3.67
CA TYR A 92 9.82 -18.81 3.72
C TYR A 92 10.83 -19.13 2.62
N GLY A 93 11.81 -19.99 2.92
CA GLY A 93 12.89 -20.38 2.01
C GLY A 93 13.27 -21.84 2.16
#